data_AF-A0A2E1HX64-F1
#
_entry.id   AF-A0A2E1HX64-F1
#
_cell.length_a   1.000
_cell.length_b   1.000
_cell.length_c   1.000
_cell.angle_alpha   90.00
_cell.angle_beta   90.00
_cell.angle_gamma   90.00
#
_symmetry.space_group_name_H-M   'P 1'
#
loop_
_entity.id
_entity.type
_entity.pdbx_description
1 polymer ?
#
loop_
_entity_poly.entity_id
_entity_poly.type
_entity_poly.pdbx_seq_one_letter_code
_entity_poly.pdbx_strand_id
1 'polypeptide(L)'
;MEFAYYSLSMILGFVVTRWVTENFKFHLRNNSVWMHHWIVASLAMIVMLYFKIDSPLIWGGLSGVALEGLGRKNWSIRRNSGK
;
A
#
# COMPACT_ATOMS: atom_id res chain seq x y z
N MET A 1 -20.05 -12.78 -6.93
CA MET A 1 -19.75 -11.35 -7.18
C MET A 1 -18.49 -10.89 -6.44
N GLU A 2 -18.04 -11.62 -5.40
CA GLU A 2 -16.80 -11.36 -4.65
C GLU A 2 -15.59 -10.96 -5.52
N PHE A 3 -15.32 -11.69 -6.61
CA PHE A 3 -14.23 -11.36 -7.53
C PHE A 3 -14.39 -9.98 -8.20
N ALA A 4 -15.63 -9.59 -8.55
CA ALA A 4 -15.91 -8.29 -9.15
C ALA A 4 -15.68 -7.17 -8.12
N TYR A 5 -16.13 -7.35 -6.87
CA TYR A 5 -15.89 -6.39 -5.79
C TYR A 5 -14.40 -6.28 -5.44
N TYR A 6 -13.68 -7.40 -5.38
CA TYR A 6 -12.23 -7.42 -5.22
C TYR A 6 -11.55 -6.62 -6.34
N SER A 7 -11.90 -6.90 -7.59
CA SER A 7 -11.28 -6.26 -8.76
C SER A 7 -11.53 -4.75 -8.78
N LEU A 8 -12.77 -4.32 -8.56
CA LEU A 8 -13.11 -2.88 -8.50
C LEU A 8 -12.42 -2.19 -7.33
N SER A 9 -12.42 -2.82 -6.15
CA SER A 9 -11.76 -2.26 -4.97
C SER A 9 -10.25 -2.15 -5.17
N MET A 10 -9.63 -3.11 -5.86
CA MET A 10 -8.20 -3.06 -6.21
C MET A 10 -7.86 -1.90 -7.14
N ILE A 11 -8.67 -1.69 -8.19
CA ILE A 11 -8.50 -0.55 -9.09
C ILE A 11 -8.65 0.77 -8.32
N LEU A 12 -9.70 0.89 -7.50
CA LEU A 12 -9.94 2.09 -6.69
C LEU A 12 -8.81 2.34 -5.69
N GLY A 13 -8.38 1.30 -4.96
CA GLY A 13 -7.28 1.38 -4.00
C GLY A 13 -5.98 1.84 -4.66
N PHE A 14 -5.67 1.32 -5.85
CA PHE A 14 -4.51 1.75 -6.62
C PHE A 14 -4.61 3.22 -7.05
N VAL A 15 -5.71 3.62 -7.70
CA VAL A 15 -5.89 4.97 -8.23
C VAL A 15 -5.90 6.01 -7.11
N VAL A 16 -6.61 5.74 -6.02
CA VAL A 16 -6.67 6.64 -4.85
C VAL A 16 -5.30 6.76 -4.21
N THR A 17 -4.58 5.64 -4.00
CA THR A 17 -3.22 5.68 -3.42
C THR A 17 -2.27 6.47 -4.30
N ARG A 18 -2.35 6.30 -5.62
CA ARG A 18 -1.54 7.05 -6.57
C ARG A 18 -1.86 8.54 -6.53
N TRP A 19 -3.15 8.88 -6.56
CA TRP A 19 -3.60 10.26 -6.42
C TRP A 19 -3.10 10.88 -5.10
N VAL A 20 -3.20 10.16 -3.98
CA VAL A 20 -2.72 10.64 -2.69
C VAL A 20 -1.20 10.83 -2.70
N THR A 21 -0.44 9.85 -3.17
CA THR A 21 1.04 9.89 -3.14
C THR A 21 1.65 10.91 -4.10
N GLU A 22 0.96 11.24 -5.21
CA GLU A 22 1.39 12.25 -6.17
C GLU A 22 0.98 13.68 -5.74
N ASN A 23 -0.18 13.85 -5.11
CA ASN A 23 -0.69 15.18 -4.73
C ASN A 23 -0.27 15.60 -3.32
N PHE A 24 -0.09 14.64 -2.41
CA PHE A 24 0.34 14.90 -1.05
C PHE A 24 1.77 14.39 -0.87
N LYS A 25 2.66 15.25 -0.36
CA LYS A 25 4.03 14.86 0.03
C LYS A 25 3.98 14.00 1.29
N PHE A 26 3.43 12.80 1.18
CA PHE A 26 3.27 11.85 2.28
C PHE A 26 4.62 11.19 2.58
N HIS A 27 5.49 11.95 3.25
CA HIS A 27 6.66 11.37 3.89
C HIS A 27 6.25 11.00 5.31
N LEU A 28 6.04 9.70 5.57
CA LEU A 28 6.05 9.16 6.94
C LEU A 28 7.47 9.37 7.48
N ARG A 29 7.69 10.59 7.99
CA ARG A 29 8.97 11.18 8.34
C ARG A 29 9.41 10.63 9.69
N ASN A 30 10.05 9.47 9.66
CA ASN A 30 11.03 9.15 10.69
C ASN A 30 12.43 9.35 10.07
N ASN A 31 13.35 9.99 10.79
CA ASN A 31 14.62 10.52 10.26
C ASN A 31 15.58 9.46 9.65
N SER A 32 15.22 8.17 9.69
CA SER A 32 16.04 7.03 9.26
C SER A 32 15.32 6.07 8.29
N VAL A 33 13.99 6.03 8.29
CA VAL A 33 13.21 4.97 7.61
C VAL A 33 12.20 5.56 6.63
N TRP A 34 12.30 5.15 5.37
CA TRP A 34 11.30 5.37 4.33
C TRP A 34 10.32 4.18 4.36
N MET A 35 9.27 4.31 5.17
CA MET A 35 8.23 3.30 5.23
C MET A 35 7.35 3.46 3.99
N HIS A 36 7.47 2.52 3.05
CA HIS A 36 6.66 2.51 1.85
C HIS A 36 5.26 1.98 2.20
N HIS A 37 4.21 2.59 1.67
CA HIS A 37 2.83 2.18 1.92
C HIS A 37 2.55 0.75 1.46
N TRP A 38 3.31 0.19 0.51
CA TRP A 38 3.19 -1.23 0.17
C TRP A 38 3.56 -2.15 1.33
N ILE A 39 4.57 -1.80 2.13
CA ILE A 39 4.97 -2.57 3.32
C ILE A 39 3.84 -2.52 4.36
N VAL A 40 3.27 -1.33 4.57
CA VAL A 40 2.18 -1.12 5.52
C VAL A 40 0.93 -1.90 5.09
N ALA A 41 0.58 -1.87 3.80
CA ALA A 41 -0.53 -2.62 3.26
C ALA A 41 -0.31 -4.14 3.41
N SER A 42 0.89 -4.63 3.08
CA SER A 42 1.22 -6.05 3.26
C SER A 42 1.16 -6.50 4.72
N LEU A 43 1.65 -5.68 5.67
CA LEU A 43 1.55 -5.98 7.10
C LEU A 43 0.08 -6.01 7.57
N ALA A 44 -0.74 -5.06 7.12
CA ALA A 44 -2.17 -5.05 7.43
C ALA A 44 -2.87 -6.31 6.89
N MET A 45 -2.53 -6.74 5.66
CA MET A 45 -3.05 -7.98 5.08
C MET A 45 -2.61 -9.22 5.87
N ILE A 46 -1.38 -9.28 6.39
CA ILE A 46 -0.91 -10.37 7.27
C ILE A 46 -1.74 -10.42 8.56
N VAL A 47 -2.01 -9.27 9.17
CA VAL A 47 -2.87 -9.19 10.38
C VAL A 47 -4.29 -9.66 10.05
N MET A 48 -4.87 -9.20 8.95
CA MET A 48 -6.19 -9.66 8.51
C MET A 48 -6.24 -11.17 8.25
N LEU A 49 -5.18 -11.73 7.67
CA LEU A 49 -5.05 -13.16 7.44
C LEU A 49 -5.04 -13.93 8.77
N TYR A 50 -4.30 -13.45 9.77
CA TYR A 50 -4.27 -14.04 11.11
C TYR A 50 -5.67 -14.06 11.76
N PHE A 51 -6.44 -12.99 11.59
CA PHE A 51 -7.81 -12.87 12.12
C PHE A 51 -8.90 -13.45 11.20
N LYS A 52 -8.54 -14.05 10.06
CA LYS A 52 -9.49 -14.62 9.08
C LYS A 52 -10.56 -13.62 8.61
N ILE A 53 -10.15 -12.40 8.32
CA ILE A 53 -11.05 -11.37 7.78
C ILE A 53 -11.14 -11.58 6.27
N ASP A 54 -12.32 -11.97 5.77
CA ASP A 54 -12.51 -12.41 4.37
C ASP A 54 -13.17 -11.37 3.44
N SER A 55 -13.15 -10.08 3.79
CA SER A 55 -13.83 -9.05 2.97
C SER A 55 -13.11 -8.76 1.64
N PRO A 56 -13.70 -9.05 0.47
CA PRO A 56 -13.04 -8.82 -0.82
C PRO A 56 -12.79 -7.34 -1.09
N LEU A 57 -13.62 -6.44 -0.54
CA LEU A 57 -13.41 -5.00 -0.66
C LEU A 57 -12.12 -4.59 0.06
N ILE A 58 -11.91 -5.05 1.29
CA ILE A 58 -10.71 -4.69 2.07
C ILE A 58 -9.48 -5.32 1.43
N TRP A 59 -9.54 -6.61 1.06
CA TRP A 59 -8.46 -7.29 0.37
C TRP A 59 -8.10 -6.64 -0.97
N GLY A 60 -9.10 -6.32 -1.79
CA GLY A 60 -8.89 -5.63 -3.05
C GLY A 60 -8.23 -4.27 -2.84
N GLY A 61 -8.78 -3.46 -1.93
CA GLY A 61 -8.25 -2.12 -1.64
C GLY A 61 -6.79 -2.15 -1.18
N LEU A 62 -6.45 -3.03 -0.24
CA LEU A 62 -5.07 -3.20 0.25
C LEU A 62 -4.13 -3.75 -0.83
N SER A 63 -4.59 -4.69 -1.65
CA SER A 63 -3.84 -5.14 -2.83
C SER A 63 -3.55 -3.99 -3.78
N GLY A 64 -4.52 -3.11 -4.05
CA GLY A 64 -4.35 -1.92 -4.89
C GLY A 64 -3.30 -0.95 -4.31
N VAL A 65 -3.36 -0.68 -3.01
CA VAL A 65 -2.37 0.14 -2.27
C VAL A 65 -0.97 -0.47 -2.39
N ALA A 66 -0.85 -1.80 -2.18
CA ALA A 66 0.42 -2.49 -2.25
C ALA A 66 1.03 -2.45 -3.67
N LEU A 67 0.23 -2.72 -4.69
CA LEU A 67 0.66 -2.69 -6.09
C LEU A 67 1.14 -1.30 -6.53
N GLU A 68 0.50 -0.24 -6.07
CA GLU A 68 0.93 1.14 -6.33
C GLU A 68 2.35 1.37 -5.81
N GLY A 69 2.62 0.97 -4.56
CA GLY A 69 3.93 1.15 -3.95
C GLY A 69 5.01 0.25 -4.55
N LEU A 70 4.68 -0.98 -4.94
CA LEU A 70 5.59 -1.89 -5.65
C LEU A 70 5.98 -1.35 -7.03
N GLY A 71 5.09 -0.62 -7.70
CA GLY A 71 5.38 0.00 -9.00
C GLY A 71 6.38 1.17 -8.96
N ARG A 72 6.78 1.66 -7.78
CA ARG A 72 7.73 2.77 -7.64
C ARG A 72 9.17 2.30 -7.84
N LYS A 73 10.02 3.14 -8.46
CA LYS A 73 11.41 2.78 -8.83
C LYS A 73 12.38 2.70 -7.64
N ASN A 74 12.10 3.40 -6.54
CA ASN A 74 12.97 3.43 -5.38
C ASN A 74 12.31 2.65 -4.25
N TRP A 75 12.90 1.52 -3.86
CA TRP A 75 12.45 0.68 -2.75
C TRP A 75 13.34 0.84 -1.51
N SER A 76 14.25 1.82 -1.50
CA SER A 76 15.21 1.96 -0.41
C SER A 76 14.49 2.33 0.90
N ILE A 77 14.42 1.37 1.82
CA ILE A 77 13.84 1.54 3.16
C ILE A 77 14.71 2.46 4.02
N ARG A 78 16.02 2.51 3.75
CA ARG A 78 16.97 3.37 4.46
C ARG A 78 17.29 4.59 3.62
N ARG A 79 17.21 5.80 4.19
CA ARG A 79 17.90 6.95 3.58
C ARG A 79 19.39 6.72 3.75
N ASN A 80 20.14 6.69 2.65
CA ASN A 80 21.58 6.83 2.72
C ASN A 80 21.87 8.28 3.11
N SER A 81 22.00 8.55 4.40
CA SER A 81 22.58 9.81 4.89
C SER A 81 24.09 9.72 4.73
N GLY A 82 24.55 9.67 3.48
CA GLY A 82 25.95 9.73 3.09
C GLY A 82 26.20 11.02 2.34
N LYS A 83 26.48 12.09 3.09
CA LYS A 83 27.57 12.99 2.73
C LYS A 83 28.81 12.46 3.43
#